data_AF-A0A8T1T4W2-F1
#
_entry.id   AF-A0A8T1T4W2-F1
#
_cell.length_a   1.000
_cell.length_b   1.000
_cell.length_c   1.000
_cell.angle_alpha   90.00
_cell.angle_beta   90.00
_cell.angle_gamma   90.00
#
_symmetry.space_group_name_H-M   'P 1'
#
loop_
_entity.id
_entity.type
_entity.pdbx_description
1 polymer ?
#
loop_
_entity_poly.entity_id
_entity_poly.type
_entity_poly.pdbx_seq_one_letter_code
_entity_poly.pdbx_strand_id
1 'polypeptide(L)'
;MPLILLIKSEYLDFNGVSLLRNSKIGAFLKDAWAKEPVITVSFAIGILAAVALWLSPYTKYSGMINQATPYVYPVPVRDDGNMPDIPSHPCDKEGPNLDWLKKL
;
A
#
# COMPACT_ATOMS: atom_id res chain seq x y z
N MET A 1 -30.07 -32.11 46.94
CA MET A 1 -28.89 -31.30 46.56
C MET A 1 -28.94 -30.89 45.09
N PRO A 2 -29.70 -29.84 44.71
CA PRO A 2 -29.63 -29.30 43.34
C PRO A 2 -29.95 -27.79 43.29
N LEU A 3 -28.95 -26.92 43.31
CA LEU A 3 -29.13 -25.52 42.88
C LEU A 3 -27.78 -24.85 42.60
N ILE A 4 -26.79 -25.10 43.47
CA ILE A 4 -25.44 -24.51 43.38
C ILE A 4 -24.65 -24.96 42.14
N LEU A 5 -24.86 -26.19 41.65
CA LEU A 5 -24.19 -26.68 40.44
C LEU A 5 -24.83 -26.15 39.15
N LEU A 6 -26.14 -25.89 39.15
CA LEU A 6 -26.84 -25.33 37.98
C LEU A 6 -26.48 -23.84 37.80
N ILE A 7 -26.45 -23.09 38.91
CA ILE A 7 -26.00 -21.69 38.93
C ILE A 7 -24.55 -21.56 38.44
N LYS A 8 -23.66 -22.53 38.73
CA LYS A 8 -22.24 -22.45 38.31
C LYS A 8 -22.02 -22.78 36.83
N SER A 9 -22.89 -23.59 36.24
CA SER A 9 -22.92 -23.83 34.78
C SER A 9 -23.44 -22.61 34.03
N GLU A 10 -24.50 -21.97 34.53
CA GLU A 10 -25.03 -20.72 33.95
C GLU A 10 -24.10 -19.52 34.19
N TYR A 11 -23.40 -19.42 35.32
CA TYR A 11 -22.41 -18.36 35.57
C TYR A 11 -21.14 -18.48 34.70
N LEU A 12 -20.81 -19.68 34.21
CA LEU A 12 -19.73 -19.88 33.26
C LEU A 12 -20.13 -19.43 31.84
N ASP A 13 -21.42 -19.51 31.49
CA ASP A 13 -21.99 -18.89 30.28
C ASP A 13 -22.22 -17.37 30.44
N PHE A 14 -22.57 -16.88 31.64
CA PHE A 14 -22.84 -15.46 31.92
C PHE A 14 -21.59 -14.59 32.12
N ASN A 15 -20.39 -15.20 32.25
CA ASN A 15 -19.12 -14.54 31.92
C ASN A 15 -18.93 -14.41 30.38
N GLY A 16 -20.04 -14.48 29.64
CA GLY A 16 -20.21 -14.01 28.28
C GLY A 16 -19.82 -12.55 28.15
N VAL A 17 -18.53 -12.34 27.90
CA VAL A 17 -18.08 -11.29 26.98
C VAL A 17 -18.63 -11.66 25.58
N SER A 18 -19.94 -11.54 25.43
CA SER A 18 -20.65 -11.45 24.16
C SER A 18 -20.60 -10.02 23.61
N LEU A 19 -19.55 -9.27 23.96
CA LEU A 19 -19.28 -7.91 23.49
C LEU A 19 -18.38 -7.86 22.26
N LEU A 20 -17.82 -9.00 21.82
CA LEU A 20 -17.22 -9.14 20.50
C LEU A 20 -17.64 -10.51 19.96
N ARG A 21 -18.80 -10.56 19.30
CA ARG A 21 -19.08 -11.61 18.32
C ARG A 21 -17.95 -11.58 17.31
N ASN A 22 -16.91 -12.37 17.54
CA ASN A 22 -15.82 -12.55 16.59
C ASN A 22 -16.49 -12.94 15.28
N SER A 23 -16.40 -12.05 14.28
CA SER A 23 -16.82 -12.37 12.92
C SER A 23 -16.21 -13.73 12.56
N LYS A 24 -16.94 -14.58 11.83
CA LYS A 24 -16.44 -15.92 11.41
C LYS A 24 -15.03 -15.83 10.79
N ILE A 25 -14.72 -14.70 10.15
CA ILE A 25 -13.40 -14.31 9.62
C ILE A 25 -12.34 -14.21 10.74
N GLY A 26 -12.62 -13.50 11.84
CA GLY A 26 -11.65 -13.30 12.92
C GLY A 26 -11.30 -14.58 13.67
N ALA A 27 -12.27 -15.50 13.83
CA ALA A 27 -12.01 -16.82 14.39
C ALA A 27 -11.14 -17.67 13.45
N PHE A 28 -11.41 -17.64 12.14
CA PHE A 28 -10.60 -18.31 11.12
C PHE A 28 -9.16 -17.78 11.07
N LEU A 29 -8.95 -16.45 11.08
CA LEU A 29 -7.60 -15.89 11.05
C LEU A 29 -6.77 -16.30 12.27
N LYS A 30 -7.37 -16.36 13.48
CA LYS A 30 -6.67 -16.84 14.68
C LYS A 30 -6.27 -18.32 14.56
N ASP A 31 -7.15 -19.15 14.02
CA ASP A 31 -6.88 -20.58 13.79
C ASP A 31 -5.80 -20.79 12.72
N ALA A 32 -5.88 -20.07 11.60
CA ALA A 32 -4.89 -20.09 10.53
C ALA A 32 -3.50 -19.63 11.00
N TRP A 33 -3.44 -18.60 11.85
CA TRP A 33 -2.18 -18.13 12.44
C TRP A 33 -1.57 -19.15 13.42
N ALA A 34 -2.39 -19.89 14.17
CA ALA A 34 -1.92 -20.92 15.09
C ALA A 34 -1.45 -22.20 14.41
N LYS A 35 -2.11 -22.60 13.31
CA LYS A 35 -1.80 -23.86 12.60
C LYS A 35 -0.77 -23.69 11.50
N GLU A 36 -0.90 -22.64 10.68
CA GLU A 36 -0.10 -22.42 9.48
C GLU A 36 0.38 -20.95 9.42
N PRO A 37 1.27 -20.55 10.35
CA PRO A 37 1.72 -19.16 10.45
C PRO A 37 2.46 -18.68 9.19
N VAL A 38 3.25 -19.56 8.56
CA VAL A 38 4.03 -19.22 7.37
C VAL A 38 3.12 -18.85 6.19
N ILE A 39 2.06 -19.63 5.96
CA ILE A 39 1.09 -19.39 4.88
C ILE A 39 0.26 -18.15 5.20
N THR A 40 -0.17 -17.99 6.45
CA THR A 40 -0.93 -16.80 6.87
C THR A 40 -0.14 -15.51 6.66
N VAL A 41 1.15 -15.48 7.01
CA VAL A 41 2.01 -14.30 6.82
C VAL A 41 2.32 -14.05 5.35
N SER A 42 2.56 -15.08 4.53
CA SER A 42 2.88 -14.89 3.11
C SER A 42 1.71 -14.24 2.36
N PHE A 43 0.47 -14.69 2.62
CA PHE A 43 -0.72 -14.05 2.05
C PHE A 43 -0.91 -12.63 2.58
N ALA A 44 -0.69 -12.38 3.87
CA ALA A 44 -0.80 -11.03 4.44
C ALA A 44 0.18 -10.05 3.78
N ILE A 45 1.44 -10.46 3.58
CA ILE A 45 2.45 -9.63 2.90
C ILE A 45 2.08 -9.42 1.44
N GLY A 46 1.63 -10.44 0.72
CA GLY A 46 1.21 -10.33 -0.68
C GLY A 46 0.05 -9.34 -0.86
N ILE A 47 -0.97 -9.42 0.00
CA ILE A 47 -2.10 -8.49 -0.02
C ILE A 47 -1.62 -7.08 0.32
N LEU A 48 -0.81 -6.93 1.37
CA LEU A 48 -0.31 -5.63 1.79
C LEU A 48 0.52 -4.96 0.69
N ALA A 49 1.38 -5.70 0.00
CA ALA A 49 2.19 -5.18 -1.10
C ALA A 49 1.31 -4.65 -2.24
N ALA A 50 0.28 -5.42 -2.64
CA ALA A 50 -0.65 -5.01 -3.70
C ALA A 50 -1.47 -3.77 -3.32
N VAL A 51 -1.98 -3.73 -2.09
CA VAL A 51 -2.79 -2.61 -1.60
C VAL A 51 -1.93 -1.36 -1.39
N ALA A 52 -0.70 -1.50 -0.89
CA ALA A 52 0.21 -0.40 -0.65
C ALA A 52 0.60 0.33 -1.94
N LEU A 53 0.80 -0.41 -3.05
CA LEU A 53 1.07 0.18 -4.36
C LEU A 53 -0.04 1.13 -4.82
N TRP A 54 -1.30 0.77 -4.54
CA TRP A 54 -2.48 1.54 -4.95
C TRP A 54 -2.79 2.73 -4.04
N LEU A 55 -2.51 2.60 -2.73
CA LEU A 55 -2.74 3.66 -1.76
C LEU A 55 -1.57 4.65 -1.65
N SER A 56 -0.37 4.26 -2.06
CA SER A 56 0.82 5.10 -1.87
C SER A 56 0.83 6.29 -2.84
N PRO A 57 0.89 7.54 -2.33
CA PRO A 57 1.10 8.71 -3.18
C PRO A 57 2.50 8.73 -3.80
N TYR A 58 3.44 7.92 -3.27
CA TYR A 58 4.83 7.89 -3.72
C TYR A 58 5.05 7.06 -4.99
N THR A 59 4.14 6.16 -5.34
CA THR A 59 4.25 5.33 -6.55
C THR A 59 4.39 6.20 -7.81
N LYS A 60 3.75 7.38 -7.83
CA LYS A 60 3.87 8.35 -8.93
C LYS A 60 5.30 8.81 -9.16
N TYR A 61 6.05 9.13 -8.08
CA TYR A 61 7.42 9.63 -8.21
C TYR A 61 8.37 8.59 -8.77
N SER A 62 8.17 7.30 -8.45
CA SER A 62 8.96 6.22 -9.06
C SER A 62 8.82 6.20 -10.59
N GLY A 63 7.61 6.36 -11.11
CA GLY A 63 7.37 6.46 -12.56
C GLY A 63 8.00 7.72 -13.16
N MET A 64 7.85 8.87 -12.51
CA MET A 64 8.45 10.13 -12.97
C MET A 64 9.98 10.08 -13.01
N ILE A 65 10.63 9.43 -12.03
CA ILE A 65 12.10 9.25 -12.01
C ILE A 65 12.56 8.39 -13.18
N ASN A 66 11.86 7.28 -13.45
CA ASN A 66 12.20 6.40 -14.55
C ASN A 66 12.09 7.10 -15.92
N GLN A 67 11.08 7.96 -16.10
CA GLN A 67 10.92 8.75 -17.32
C GLN A 67 11.96 9.87 -17.44
N ALA A 68 12.34 10.48 -16.32
CA ALA A 68 13.31 11.57 -16.29
C ALA A 68 14.77 11.12 -16.47
N THR A 69 15.05 9.80 -16.40
CA THR A 69 16.41 9.27 -16.52
C THR A 69 16.79 9.08 -18.00
N PRO A 70 17.73 9.86 -18.55
CA PRO A 70 18.08 9.77 -19.97
C PRO A 70 19.10 8.64 -20.20
N TYR A 71 18.61 7.46 -20.62
CA TYR A 71 19.49 6.36 -21.04
C TYR A 71 20.02 6.52 -22.47
N VAL A 72 19.34 7.31 -23.28
CA VAL A 72 19.70 7.62 -24.67
C VAL A 72 19.96 9.10 -24.77
N TYR A 73 20.94 9.47 -25.59
CA TYR A 73 21.24 10.88 -25.85
C TYR A 73 20.04 11.59 -26.50
N PRO A 74 19.50 12.67 -25.91
CA PRO A 74 18.37 13.38 -26.47
C PRO A 74 18.81 14.15 -27.71
N VAL A 75 18.33 13.74 -28.88
CA VAL A 75 18.65 14.39 -30.16
C VAL A 75 17.86 15.70 -30.27
N PRO A 76 18.52 16.86 -30.47
CA PRO A 76 17.83 18.13 -30.66
C PRO A 76 16.90 18.11 -31.87
N VAL A 77 15.74 18.74 -31.74
CA VAL A 77 14.78 18.91 -32.82
C VAL A 77 15.22 20.07 -33.71
N ARG A 78 14.96 19.96 -35.02
CA ARG A 78 15.22 21.06 -35.96
C ARG A 78 14.14 22.13 -35.80
N ASP A 79 14.56 23.37 -35.62
CA ASP A 79 13.67 24.52 -35.51
C ASP A 79 12.95 24.83 -36.83
N ASP A 80 11.63 24.97 -36.77
CA ASP A 80 10.75 25.41 -37.87
C ASP A 80 10.25 26.86 -37.69
N GLY A 81 10.64 27.52 -36.60
CA GLY A 81 10.25 28.88 -36.24
C GLY A 81 8.97 29.00 -35.42
N ASN A 82 8.29 27.88 -35.08
CA ASN A 82 7.04 27.89 -34.32
C ASN A 82 6.96 26.78 -33.26
N MET A 83 8.00 26.65 -32.42
CA MET A 83 8.06 25.70 -31.30
C MET A 83 8.29 26.38 -29.94
N PRO A 84 7.28 27.03 -29.34
CA PRO A 84 7.44 27.79 -28.10
C PRO A 84 7.63 26.92 -26.84
N ASP A 85 7.41 25.61 -26.93
CA ASP A 85 7.54 24.64 -25.83
C ASP A 85 8.90 23.93 -25.81
N ILE A 86 9.70 24.05 -26.88
CA ILE A 86 11.00 23.40 -27.02
C ILE A 86 12.11 24.40 -26.64
N PRO A 87 12.92 24.13 -25.60
CA PRO A 87 13.99 25.02 -25.21
C PRO A 87 15.11 25.05 -26.26
N SER A 88 15.69 26.24 -26.48
CA SER A 88 16.86 26.41 -27.35
C SER A 88 18.16 26.00 -26.64
N HIS A 89 18.19 26.08 -25.32
CA HIS A 89 19.35 25.77 -24.48
C HIS A 89 18.91 25.02 -23.19
N PRO A 90 19.73 24.11 -22.64
CA PRO A 90 19.37 23.33 -21.45
C PRO A 90 19.09 24.14 -20.17
N CYS A 91 19.54 25.40 -20.11
CA CYS A 91 19.31 26.30 -18.97
C CYS A 91 18.09 27.22 -19.14
N ASP A 92 17.39 27.13 -20.28
CA ASP A 92 16.17 27.89 -20.49
C ASP A 92 15.08 27.42 -19.52
N LYS A 93 14.11 28.30 -19.26
CA LYS A 93 13.00 28.00 -18.34
C LYS A 93 11.97 27.05 -18.96
N GLU A 94 12.04 26.86 -20.26
CA GLU A 94 11.14 26.03 -21.04
C GLU A 94 11.50 24.54 -20.87
N GLY A 95 10.48 23.68 -20.97
CA GLY A 95 10.65 22.24 -20.83
C GLY A 95 10.53 21.70 -19.40
N PRO A 96 10.66 20.37 -19.24
CA PRO A 96 10.47 19.69 -17.96
C PRO A 96 11.66 19.93 -17.01
N ASN A 97 11.37 20.36 -15.77
CA ASN A 97 12.38 20.54 -14.73
C ASN A 97 12.37 19.40 -13.69
N LEU A 98 13.47 19.30 -12.93
CA LEU A 98 13.66 18.28 -11.89
C LEU A 98 13.65 18.86 -10.47
N ASP A 99 13.04 20.05 -10.27
CA ASP A 99 13.02 20.69 -8.95
C ASP A 99 12.19 19.89 -7.94
N TRP A 100 11.17 19.18 -8.41
CA TRP A 100 10.38 18.26 -7.58
C TRP A 100 11.24 17.09 -7.07
N LEU A 101 12.19 16.59 -7.87
CA LEU A 101 13.08 15.49 -7.50
C LEU A 101 14.16 15.95 -6.52
N LYS A 102 14.68 17.16 -6.70
CA LYS A 102 15.65 17.77 -5.77
C LYS A 102 15.06 18.05 -4.37
N LYS A 103 13.74 18.19 -4.28
CA LYS A 103 13.00 18.52 -3.06
C LYS A 103 12.31 17.31 -2.41
N LEU A 104 12.30 16.17 -3.10
CA LEU A 104 11.72 14.92 -2.61
C LEU A 104 12.55 14.37 -1.45
#